data_AF-A0A093CXB2-F1
#
_entry.id   AF-A0A093CXB2-F1
#
_cell.length_a   1.000
_cell.length_b   1.000
_cell.length_c   1.000
_cell.angle_alpha   90.00
_cell.angle_beta   90.00
_cell.angle_gamma   90.00
#
_symmetry.space_group_name_H-M   'P 1'
#
loop_
_entity.id
_entity.type
_entity.pdbx_description
1 polymer ?
#
loop_
_entity_poly.entity_id
_entity_poly.type
_entity_poly.pdbx_seq_one_letter_code
_entity_poly.pdbx_strand_id
1 'polypeptide(L)'
;QEDVSLSGYQKHVSSCSAPAPLTAAEQELQQIRINEVKTEISVESKHQTLQGLAFPLQLDAQQAIQALKQKKINYIQLKLDLERETIDLVHTSPTEIADLPKRIPQDSARYHFFLYKHSHEGDYLESVVFIYSMPGYKCSIKERMLYSSCKSRLLDTVEQEFCLEIAKKIEIDDGAELTAEFLYEEVHPKQHAFKQAFAKPKGPVGKRGQKRLIKGPGE
;
A
#
# COMPACT_ATOMS: atom_id res chain seq x y z
N GLN A 1 -53.94 20.69 32.55
CA GLN A 1 -54.64 21.60 31.60
C GLN A 1 -53.66 22.42 30.77
N GLU A 2 -52.54 22.90 31.34
CA GLU A 2 -51.53 23.64 30.57
C GLU A 2 -50.83 22.82 29.47
N ASP A 3 -50.51 21.55 29.71
CA ASP A 3 -49.79 20.71 28.73
C ASP A 3 -50.57 20.41 27.42
N VAL A 4 -51.90 20.47 27.47
CA VAL A 4 -52.81 20.19 26.34
C VAL A 4 -53.44 21.47 25.76
N SER A 5 -52.92 22.63 26.14
CA SER A 5 -53.28 23.93 25.56
C SER A 5 -52.44 24.23 24.32
N LEU A 6 -52.86 25.21 23.50
CA LEU A 6 -52.08 25.66 22.33
C LEU A 6 -50.65 26.09 22.72
N SER A 7 -50.51 26.77 23.86
CA SER A 7 -49.21 27.19 24.38
C SER A 7 -48.37 25.99 24.88
N GLY A 8 -49.02 24.96 25.44
CA GLY A 8 -48.39 23.67 25.76
C GLY A 8 -47.86 22.94 24.52
N TYR A 9 -48.65 22.92 23.44
CA TYR A 9 -48.23 22.35 22.16
C TYR A 9 -47.03 23.09 21.55
N GLN A 10 -47.02 24.42 21.58
CA GLN A 10 -45.88 25.22 21.13
C GLN A 10 -44.60 24.90 21.91
N LYS A 11 -44.69 24.79 23.25
CA LYS A 11 -43.56 24.38 24.10
C LYS A 11 -43.06 22.97 23.78
N HIS A 12 -43.96 22.02 23.50
CA HIS A 12 -43.59 20.67 23.10
C HIS A 12 -42.82 20.66 21.78
N VAL A 13 -43.28 21.39 20.76
CA VAL A 13 -42.58 21.53 19.48
C VAL A 13 -41.18 22.13 19.68
N SER A 14 -41.06 23.18 20.49
CA SER A 14 -39.76 23.78 20.84
C SER A 14 -38.84 22.80 21.57
N SER A 15 -39.38 21.99 22.48
CA SER A 15 -38.63 20.97 23.21
C SER A 15 -38.16 19.82 22.31
N CYS A 16 -38.95 19.41 21.32
CA CYS A 16 -38.56 18.39 20.34
C CYS A 16 -37.46 18.89 19.39
N SER A 17 -37.40 20.20 19.14
CA SER A 17 -36.33 20.84 18.37
C SER A 17 -35.10 21.21 19.20
N ALA A 18 -35.17 21.09 20.53
CA ALA A 18 -34.05 21.39 21.41
C ALA A 18 -32.95 20.32 21.25
N PRO A 19 -31.67 20.69 21.42
CA PRO A 19 -30.59 19.72 21.36
C PRO A 19 -30.77 18.64 22.43
N ALA A 20 -30.56 17.39 22.05
CA ALA A 20 -30.60 16.28 22.98
C ALA A 20 -29.55 16.50 24.09
N PRO A 21 -29.87 16.20 25.36
CA PRO A 21 -28.88 16.27 26.43
C PRO A 21 -27.83 15.20 26.19
N LEU A 22 -26.63 15.63 25.81
CA LEU A 22 -25.48 14.76 25.63
C LEU A 22 -24.69 14.67 26.94
N THR A 23 -24.19 13.48 27.23
CA THR A 23 -23.17 13.28 28.26
C THR A 23 -21.85 13.92 27.84
N ALA A 24 -20.97 14.20 28.81
CA ALA A 24 -19.64 14.75 28.52
C ALA A 24 -18.86 13.89 27.52
N ALA A 25 -18.95 12.56 27.65
CA ALA A 25 -18.29 11.62 26.73
C ALA A 25 -18.85 11.68 25.31
N GLU A 26 -20.16 11.87 25.12
CA GLU A 26 -20.76 11.99 23.79
C GLU A 26 -20.39 13.32 23.12
N GLN A 27 -20.28 14.40 23.89
CA GLN A 27 -19.79 15.68 23.40
C GLN A 27 -18.32 15.58 22.93
N GLU A 28 -17.47 14.90 23.71
CA GLU A 28 -16.08 14.63 23.31
C GLU A 28 -16.00 13.79 22.03
N LEU A 29 -16.78 12.71 21.92
CA LEU A 29 -16.84 11.89 20.70
C LEU A 29 -17.33 12.68 19.48
N GLN A 30 -18.32 13.55 19.67
CA GLN A 30 -18.80 14.42 18.60
C GLN A 30 -17.71 15.41 18.17
N GLN A 31 -16.95 15.97 19.12
CA GLN A 31 -15.84 16.87 18.82
C GLN A 31 -14.70 16.15 18.08
N ILE A 32 -14.37 14.92 18.46
CA ILE A 32 -13.39 14.07 17.75
C ILE A 32 -13.86 13.84 16.31
N ARG A 33 -15.11 13.41 16.11
CA ARG A 33 -15.67 13.16 14.77
C ARG A 33 -15.64 14.41 13.88
N ILE A 34 -15.98 15.58 14.42
CA ILE A 34 -15.92 16.84 13.66
C ILE A 34 -14.48 17.19 13.25
N ASN A 35 -13.52 16.94 14.15
CA ASN A 35 -12.11 17.18 13.87
C ASN A 35 -11.54 16.18 12.85
N GLU A 36 -11.91 14.90 12.94
CA GLU A 36 -11.53 13.85 11.97
C GLU A 36 -11.98 14.20 10.55
N VAL A 37 -13.25 14.60 10.37
CA VAL A 37 -13.79 14.99 9.05
C VAL A 37 -13.00 16.16 8.44
N LYS A 38 -12.50 17.09 9.26
CA LYS A 38 -11.64 18.18 8.77
C LYS A 38 -10.26 17.69 8.35
N THR A 39 -9.71 16.69 9.02
CA THR A 39 -8.42 16.10 8.64
C THR A 39 -8.49 15.27 7.35
N GLU A 40 -9.64 14.65 7.05
CA GLU A 40 -9.82 13.87 5.81
C GLU A 40 -9.88 14.74 4.54
N ILE A 41 -10.31 16.00 4.66
CA ILE A 41 -10.49 16.95 3.53
C ILE A 41 -9.25 17.84 3.34
N SER A 42 -8.23 17.73 4.19
CA SER A 42 -7.00 18.52 4.05
C SER A 42 -6.16 18.05 2.85
N VAL A 43 -5.69 19.02 2.04
CA VAL A 43 -4.76 18.82 0.91
C VAL A 43 -3.33 18.53 1.40
N GLU A 44 -3.09 18.68 2.70
CA GLU A 44 -1.84 18.32 3.33
C GLU A 44 -1.74 16.79 3.35
N SER A 45 -0.89 16.25 2.47
CA SER A 45 -0.55 14.82 2.45
C SER A 45 -0.30 14.40 3.89
N LYS A 46 -1.21 13.55 4.44
CA LYS A 46 -1.24 13.09 5.83
C LYS A 46 0.15 13.15 6.43
N HIS A 47 0.36 13.99 7.45
CA HIS A 47 1.65 14.13 8.11
C HIS A 47 2.13 12.73 8.48
N GLN A 48 3.00 12.14 7.65
CA GLN A 48 3.39 10.74 7.76
C GLN A 48 4.36 10.76 8.93
N THR A 49 3.87 10.39 10.11
CA THR A 49 4.52 10.64 11.39
C THR A 49 5.86 9.94 11.57
N LEU A 50 6.26 9.08 10.63
CA LEU A 50 7.56 8.44 10.61
C LEU A 50 8.34 8.91 9.38
N GLN A 51 9.12 9.99 9.55
CA GLN A 51 10.21 10.27 8.62
C GLN A 51 11.11 9.02 8.60
N GLY A 52 11.26 8.38 7.44
CA GLY A 52 12.04 7.16 7.33
C GLY A 52 13.48 7.35 7.83
N LEU A 53 14.07 6.27 8.36
CA LEU A 53 15.43 6.28 8.90
C LEU A 53 16.44 6.26 7.76
N ALA A 54 17.34 7.24 7.72
CA ALA A 54 18.34 7.36 6.67
C ALA A 54 19.65 6.72 7.12
N PHE A 55 19.87 5.47 6.73
CA PHE A 55 21.17 4.82 6.88
C PHE A 55 22.03 5.15 5.66
N PRO A 56 23.29 5.59 5.84
CA PRO A 56 24.17 5.87 4.71
C PRO A 56 24.50 4.59 3.94
N LEU A 57 24.46 4.69 2.61
CA LEU A 57 24.95 3.63 1.72
C LEU A 57 26.49 3.63 1.71
N GLN A 58 27.08 2.45 1.88
CA GLN A 58 28.50 2.26 1.65
C GLN A 58 28.86 2.49 0.18
N LEU A 59 30.12 2.90 -0.06
CA LEU A 59 30.63 3.21 -1.39
C LEU A 59 30.44 2.04 -2.38
N ASP A 60 30.68 0.81 -1.92
CA ASP A 60 30.52 -0.40 -2.74
C ASP A 60 29.08 -0.60 -3.19
N ALA A 61 28.10 -0.32 -2.33
CA ALA A 61 26.68 -0.39 -2.66
C ALA A 61 26.29 0.69 -3.67
N GLN A 62 26.80 1.91 -3.52
CA GLN A 62 26.58 3.00 -4.47
C GLN A 62 27.13 2.67 -5.86
N GLN A 63 28.35 2.12 -5.93
CA GLN A 63 28.96 1.68 -7.18
C GLN A 63 28.17 0.56 -7.84
N ALA A 64 27.67 -0.41 -7.06
CA ALA A 64 26.81 -1.46 -7.57
C ALA A 64 25.51 -0.88 -8.18
N ILE A 65 24.85 0.05 -7.50
CA ILE A 65 23.63 0.71 -8.02
C ILE A 65 23.91 1.45 -9.34
N GLN A 66 25.05 2.14 -9.44
CA GLN A 66 25.48 2.77 -10.69
C GLN A 66 25.76 1.75 -11.81
N ALA A 67 26.37 0.60 -11.47
CA ALA A 67 26.60 -0.48 -12.42
C ALA A 67 25.29 -1.12 -12.91
N LEU A 68 24.29 -1.24 -12.03
CA LEU A 68 22.94 -1.72 -12.38
C LEU A 68 22.22 -0.73 -13.28
N LYS A 69 22.34 0.58 -13.03
CA LYS A 69 21.82 1.62 -13.94
C LYS A 69 22.42 1.51 -15.34
N GLN A 70 23.73 1.24 -15.42
CA GLN A 70 24.42 1.00 -16.69
C GLN A 70 24.13 -0.40 -17.27
N LYS A 71 23.28 -1.20 -16.61
CA LYS A 71 22.91 -2.57 -17.00
C LYS A 71 24.11 -3.53 -17.13
N LYS A 72 25.22 -3.22 -16.45
CA LYS A 72 26.42 -4.08 -16.42
C LYS A 72 26.22 -5.28 -15.49
N ILE A 73 25.42 -5.10 -14.45
CA ILE A 73 25.00 -6.15 -13.54
C ILE A 73 23.48 -6.28 -13.60
N ASN A 74 22.96 -7.47 -13.30
CA ASN A 74 21.53 -7.75 -13.29
C ASN A 74 20.94 -7.88 -11.89
N TYR A 75 21.78 -7.99 -10.85
CA TYR A 75 21.32 -8.25 -9.50
C TYR A 75 22.24 -7.60 -8.45
N ILE A 76 21.62 -7.05 -7.41
CA ILE A 76 22.28 -6.51 -6.22
C ILE A 76 21.54 -7.04 -5.01
N GLN A 77 22.28 -7.53 -4.01
CA GLN A 77 21.74 -7.77 -2.68
C GLN A 77 22.40 -6.87 -1.65
N LEU A 78 21.58 -6.19 -0.86
CA LEU A 78 22.01 -5.32 0.23
C LEU A 78 21.56 -5.88 1.59
N LYS A 79 22.36 -5.60 2.62
CA LYS A 79 22.04 -5.88 4.01
C LYS A 79 22.16 -4.59 4.83
N LEU A 80 21.41 -4.51 5.92
CA LEU A 80 21.65 -3.51 6.97
C LEU A 80 22.65 -4.07 7.98
N ASP A 81 23.66 -3.27 8.29
CA ASP A 81 24.47 -3.43 9.49
C ASP A 81 23.75 -2.73 10.67
N LEU A 82 23.30 -3.52 11.64
CA LEU A 82 22.52 -3.03 12.78
C LEU A 82 23.39 -2.39 13.88
N GLU A 83 24.71 -2.58 13.82
CA GLU A 83 25.67 -2.01 14.78
C GLU A 83 26.21 -0.69 14.27
N ARG A 84 26.56 -0.64 12.97
CA ARG A 84 27.12 0.55 12.34
C ARG A 84 26.06 1.48 11.76
N GLU A 85 24.82 1.02 11.69
CA GLU A 85 23.69 1.74 11.08
C GLU A 85 23.96 2.11 9.61
N THR A 86 24.58 1.20 8.85
CA THR A 86 24.92 1.39 7.43
C THR A 86 24.23 0.36 6.53
N ILE A 87 24.09 0.70 5.24
CA ILE A 87 23.62 -0.23 4.21
C ILE A 87 24.82 -0.73 3.41
N ASP A 88 25.08 -2.03 3.52
CA ASP A 88 26.25 -2.68 2.96
C ASP A 88 25.86 -3.57 1.78
N LEU A 89 26.78 -3.69 0.82
CA LEU A 89 26.67 -4.63 -0.29
C LEU A 89 26.99 -6.05 0.19
N VAL A 90 26.13 -7.02 -0.11
CA VAL A 90 26.40 -8.44 0.13
C VAL A 90 27.11 -9.04 -1.08
N HIS A 91 26.47 -8.97 -2.25
CA HIS A 91 27.01 -9.49 -3.50
C HIS A 91 26.24 -8.95 -4.71
N THR A 92 26.85 -9.07 -5.89
CA THR A 92 26.31 -8.69 -7.20
C THR A 92 26.34 -9.85 -8.19
N SER A 93 26.27 -11.09 -7.69
CA SER A 93 26.41 -12.26 -8.55
C SER A 93 25.31 -12.31 -9.61
N PRO A 94 25.65 -12.65 -10.87
CA PRO A 94 24.67 -12.70 -11.94
C PRO A 94 23.55 -13.68 -11.58
N THR A 95 22.32 -13.20 -11.68
CA THR A 95 21.12 -13.97 -11.29
C THR A 95 20.09 -13.89 -12.40
N GLU A 96 19.60 -15.04 -12.84
CA GLU A 96 18.47 -15.16 -13.75
C GLU A 96 17.19 -15.47 -12.95
N ILE A 97 16.02 -15.35 -13.58
CA ILE A 97 14.71 -15.54 -12.91
C ILE A 97 14.63 -16.88 -12.18
N ALA A 98 15.17 -17.96 -12.76
CA ALA A 98 15.16 -19.30 -12.16
C ALA A 98 16.05 -19.43 -10.90
N ASP A 99 17.05 -18.57 -10.76
CA ASP A 99 17.97 -18.57 -9.62
C ASP A 99 17.60 -17.54 -8.55
N LEU A 100 16.72 -16.61 -8.88
CA LEU A 100 16.28 -15.55 -7.98
C LEU A 100 15.71 -16.08 -6.64
N PRO A 101 14.85 -17.13 -6.61
CA PRO A 101 14.41 -17.74 -5.35
C PRO A 101 15.56 -18.21 -4.45
N LYS A 102 16.65 -18.73 -5.05
CA LYS A 102 17.80 -19.26 -4.31
C LYS A 102 18.67 -18.16 -3.70
N ARG A 103 18.53 -16.91 -4.16
CA ARG A 103 19.29 -15.76 -3.63
C ARG A 103 18.69 -15.20 -2.35
N ILE A 104 17.44 -15.52 -2.07
CA ILE A 104 16.71 -14.97 -0.92
C ILE A 104 17.03 -15.79 0.32
N PRO A 105 17.66 -15.17 1.34
CA PRO A 105 17.93 -15.87 2.58
C PRO A 105 16.62 -16.15 3.33
N GLN A 106 16.52 -17.34 3.91
CA GLN A 106 15.38 -17.70 4.74
C GLN A 106 15.54 -17.28 6.20
N ASP A 107 16.70 -16.77 6.61
CA ASP A 107 17.01 -16.52 8.03
C ASP A 107 17.19 -15.04 8.38
N SER A 108 17.30 -14.16 7.39
CA SER A 108 17.56 -12.73 7.60
C SER A 108 16.91 -11.87 6.52
N ALA A 109 16.50 -10.66 6.87
CA ALA A 109 15.94 -9.72 5.90
C ALA A 109 17.00 -9.20 4.93
N ARG A 110 16.61 -8.91 3.69
CA ARG A 110 17.50 -8.34 2.66
C ARG A 110 16.72 -7.46 1.71
N TYR A 111 17.45 -6.51 1.11
CA TYR A 111 16.97 -5.81 -0.08
C TYR A 111 17.63 -6.36 -1.31
N HIS A 112 16.86 -6.39 -2.39
CA HIS A 112 17.34 -6.84 -3.67
C HIS A 112 16.92 -5.86 -4.75
N PHE A 113 17.83 -5.59 -5.66
CA PHE A 113 17.51 -4.96 -6.92
C PHE A 113 17.76 -5.97 -8.02
N PHE A 114 16.75 -6.23 -8.82
CA PHE A 114 16.79 -7.23 -9.87
C PHE A 114 16.39 -6.62 -11.21
N LEU A 115 17.21 -6.80 -12.23
CA LEU A 115 16.92 -6.40 -13.61
C LEU A 115 16.06 -7.48 -14.26
N TYR A 116 14.74 -7.28 -14.21
CA TYR A 116 13.76 -8.21 -14.77
C TYR A 116 13.66 -8.04 -16.29
N LYS A 117 14.28 -8.98 -16.99
CA LYS A 117 14.27 -9.13 -18.44
C LYS A 117 13.07 -9.95 -18.87
N HIS A 118 12.12 -9.34 -19.56
CA HIS A 118 10.87 -9.99 -19.95
C HIS A 118 10.28 -9.39 -21.22
N SER A 119 9.33 -10.10 -21.84
CA SER A 119 8.58 -9.57 -22.98
C SER A 119 7.15 -9.23 -22.56
N HIS A 120 6.68 -8.04 -22.92
CA HIS A 120 5.32 -7.57 -22.69
C HIS A 120 4.77 -7.00 -24.00
N GLU A 121 3.60 -7.48 -24.41
CA GLU A 121 2.90 -7.02 -25.63
C GLU A 121 3.73 -7.07 -26.94
N GLY A 122 4.75 -7.95 -26.98
CA GLY A 122 5.62 -8.14 -28.14
C GLY A 122 6.94 -7.34 -28.09
N ASP A 123 7.06 -6.40 -27.15
CA ASP A 123 8.31 -5.68 -26.89
C ASP A 123 9.14 -6.39 -25.82
N TYR A 124 10.46 -6.24 -25.91
CA TYR A 124 11.40 -6.74 -24.90
C TYR A 124 11.78 -5.61 -23.95
N LEU A 125 11.47 -5.79 -22.67
CA LEU A 125 11.64 -4.80 -21.62
C LEU A 125 12.64 -5.30 -20.57
N GLU A 126 13.42 -4.35 -20.05
CA GLU A 126 14.34 -4.57 -18.95
C GLU A 126 13.99 -3.59 -17.84
N SER A 127 13.24 -4.08 -16.86
CA SER A 127 12.69 -3.26 -15.78
C SER A 127 13.38 -3.59 -14.47
N VAL A 128 13.80 -2.58 -13.70
CA VAL A 128 14.38 -2.80 -12.39
C VAL A 128 13.25 -3.00 -11.38
N VAL A 129 13.27 -4.14 -10.69
CA VAL A 129 12.35 -4.50 -9.62
C VAL A 129 13.10 -4.44 -8.31
N PHE A 130 12.53 -3.72 -7.34
CA PHE A 130 13.00 -3.72 -5.96
C PHE A 130 12.23 -4.77 -5.18
N ILE A 131 12.95 -5.61 -4.44
CA ILE A 131 12.38 -6.68 -3.63
C ILE A 131 12.87 -6.51 -2.19
N TYR A 132 11.94 -6.44 -1.26
CA TYR A 132 12.21 -6.53 0.17
C TYR A 132 11.79 -7.93 0.64
N SER A 133 12.78 -8.76 0.99
CA SER A 133 12.52 -10.09 1.54
C SER A 133 12.62 -10.08 3.06
N MET A 134 11.59 -10.56 3.74
CA MET A 134 11.50 -10.53 5.21
C MET A 134 10.95 -11.87 5.71
N PRO A 135 11.79 -12.82 6.17
CA PRO A 135 11.33 -14.16 6.61
C PRO A 135 10.58 -14.18 7.96
N GLY A 136 9.78 -13.15 8.24
CA GLY A 136 8.88 -13.05 9.38
C GLY A 136 9.56 -13.15 10.74
N TYR A 137 9.14 -14.13 11.53
CA TYR A 137 9.55 -14.30 12.94
C TYR A 137 10.97 -14.81 13.14
N LYS A 138 11.66 -15.26 12.09
CA LYS A 138 13.08 -15.65 12.18
C LYS A 138 13.99 -14.46 12.45
N CYS A 139 13.60 -13.27 12.02
CA CYS A 139 14.33 -12.03 12.31
C CYS A 139 13.91 -11.44 13.66
N SER A 140 14.81 -10.68 14.28
CA SER A 140 14.48 -9.94 15.51
C SER A 140 13.52 -8.79 15.23
N ILE A 141 12.76 -8.34 16.24
CA ILE A 141 11.89 -7.16 16.11
C ILE A 141 12.72 -5.93 15.67
N LYS A 142 13.91 -5.75 16.25
CA LYS A 142 14.83 -4.66 15.90
C LYS A 142 15.19 -4.68 14.41
N GLU A 143 15.56 -5.85 13.89
CA GLU A 143 15.88 -6.02 12.47
C GLU A 143 14.67 -5.68 11.59
N ARG A 144 13.50 -6.27 11.87
CA ARG A 144 12.27 -6.00 11.10
C ARG A 144 11.92 -4.51 11.04
N MET A 145 11.97 -3.84 12.18
CA MET A 145 11.68 -2.40 12.25
C MET A 145 12.70 -1.58 11.46
N LEU A 146 14.00 -1.87 11.58
CA LEU A 146 15.03 -1.12 10.86
C LEU A 146 14.94 -1.31 9.35
N TYR A 147 14.73 -2.52 8.85
CA TYR A 147 14.49 -2.74 7.42
C TYR A 147 13.23 -1.98 6.98
N SER A 148 12.08 -2.17 7.62
CA SER A 148 10.85 -1.44 7.22
C SER A 148 10.99 0.09 7.27
N SER A 149 11.72 0.63 8.25
CA SER A 149 11.93 2.08 8.39
C SER A 149 12.96 2.67 7.42
N CYS A 150 13.98 1.91 7.01
CA CYS A 150 15.01 2.39 6.08
C CYS A 150 14.61 2.27 4.61
N LYS A 151 13.61 1.44 4.29
CA LYS A 151 13.17 1.18 2.91
C LYS A 151 12.82 2.47 2.15
N SER A 152 12.01 3.35 2.72
CA SER A 152 11.55 4.57 2.04
C SER A 152 12.73 5.48 1.67
N ARG A 153 13.61 5.77 2.63
CA ARG A 153 14.79 6.60 2.40
C ARG A 153 15.76 6.01 1.39
N LEU A 154 16.01 4.69 1.46
CA LEU A 154 16.85 4.01 0.49
C LEU A 154 16.30 4.20 -0.94
N LEU A 155 15.00 4.00 -1.13
CA LEU A 155 14.37 4.13 -2.44
C LEU A 155 14.39 5.59 -2.93
N ASP A 156 14.11 6.55 -2.05
CA ASP A 156 14.20 7.98 -2.37
C ASP A 156 15.62 8.36 -2.82
N THR A 157 16.64 7.91 -2.10
CA THR A 157 18.05 8.13 -2.46
C THR A 157 18.40 7.51 -3.81
N VAL A 158 17.94 6.29 -4.08
CA VAL A 158 18.19 5.59 -5.35
C VAL A 158 17.50 6.28 -6.54
N GLU A 159 16.26 6.74 -6.36
CA GLU A 159 15.50 7.43 -7.40
C GLU A 159 16.00 8.87 -7.62
N GLN A 160 16.37 9.61 -6.56
CA GLN A 160 16.78 11.02 -6.65
C GLN A 160 18.26 11.22 -6.98
N GLU A 161 19.16 10.53 -6.28
CA GLU A 161 20.62 10.73 -6.46
C GLU A 161 21.16 9.93 -7.64
N PHE A 162 20.68 8.70 -7.80
CA PHE A 162 21.17 7.80 -8.85
C PHE A 162 20.29 7.83 -10.10
N CYS A 163 19.11 8.46 -10.08
CA CYS A 163 18.11 8.45 -11.16
C CYS A 163 17.87 7.02 -11.70
N LEU A 164 17.73 6.04 -10.81
CA LEU A 164 17.38 4.67 -11.18
C LEU A 164 15.86 4.52 -11.12
N GLU A 165 15.24 4.26 -12.27
CA GLU A 165 13.80 4.03 -12.34
C GLU A 165 13.45 2.63 -11.84
N ILE A 166 12.72 2.57 -10.73
CA ILE A 166 12.23 1.33 -10.13
C ILE A 166 10.80 1.10 -10.63
N ALA A 167 10.63 0.09 -11.48
CA ALA A 167 9.33 -0.21 -12.09
C ALA A 167 8.31 -0.73 -11.06
N LYS A 168 8.77 -1.56 -10.12
CA LYS A 168 7.92 -2.14 -9.09
C LYS A 168 8.68 -2.38 -7.78
N LYS A 169 7.98 -2.17 -6.66
CA LYS A 169 8.44 -2.41 -5.29
C LYS A 169 7.63 -3.58 -4.75
N ILE A 170 8.28 -4.71 -4.49
CA ILE A 170 7.67 -5.97 -4.06
C ILE A 170 8.16 -6.29 -2.65
N GLU A 171 7.25 -6.77 -1.80
CA GLU A 171 7.56 -7.29 -0.48
C GLU A 171 7.16 -8.76 -0.42
N ILE A 172 8.06 -9.62 0.03
CA ILE A 172 7.86 -11.07 0.08
C ILE A 172 8.38 -11.63 1.40
N ASP A 173 7.78 -12.74 1.83
CA ASP A 173 8.22 -13.46 3.01
C ASP A 173 9.16 -14.62 2.64
N ASP A 174 8.84 -15.35 1.56
CA ASP A 174 9.65 -16.47 1.07
C ASP A 174 10.09 -16.29 -0.39
N GLY A 175 11.28 -16.78 -0.71
CA GLY A 175 11.83 -16.74 -2.07
C GLY A 175 11.08 -17.62 -3.07
N ALA A 176 10.36 -18.64 -2.59
CA ALA A 176 9.53 -19.50 -3.43
C ALA A 176 8.39 -18.75 -4.14
N GLU A 177 7.98 -17.59 -3.63
CA GLU A 177 6.95 -16.74 -4.23
C GLU A 177 7.42 -16.09 -5.55
N LEU A 178 8.74 -15.94 -5.73
CA LEU A 178 9.33 -15.30 -6.90
C LEU A 178 9.39 -16.23 -8.11
N THR A 179 8.21 -16.55 -8.63
CA THR A 179 8.04 -17.21 -9.91
C THR A 179 8.05 -16.20 -11.05
N ALA A 180 8.33 -16.66 -12.27
CA ALA A 180 8.25 -15.82 -13.46
C ALA A 180 6.85 -15.23 -13.67
N GLU A 181 5.82 -16.02 -13.35
CA GLU A 181 4.41 -15.61 -13.42
C GLU A 181 4.09 -14.52 -12.40
N PHE A 182 4.52 -14.69 -11.15
CA PHE A 182 4.31 -13.70 -10.09
C PHE A 182 4.96 -12.36 -10.41
N LEU A 183 6.23 -12.37 -10.85
CA LEU A 183 6.91 -11.14 -11.26
C LEU A 183 6.22 -10.46 -12.45
N TYR A 184 5.74 -11.24 -13.42
CA TYR A 184 5.02 -10.70 -14.55
C TYR A 184 3.71 -10.03 -14.12
N GLU A 185 2.91 -10.67 -13.26
CA GLU A 185 1.67 -10.11 -12.75
C GLU A 185 1.87 -8.86 -11.88
N GLU A 186 2.95 -8.82 -11.10
CA GLU A 186 3.26 -7.67 -10.26
C GLU A 186 3.71 -6.45 -11.07
N VAL A 187 4.51 -6.67 -12.11
CA VAL A 187 4.97 -5.60 -13.01
C VAL A 187 3.83 -5.16 -13.95
N HIS A 188 3.04 -6.11 -14.44
CA HIS A 188 1.93 -5.89 -15.39
C HIS A 188 0.61 -6.39 -14.80
N PRO A 189 -0.05 -5.59 -13.95
CA PRO A 189 -1.27 -6.00 -13.29
C PRO A 189 -2.38 -6.27 -14.30
N LYS A 190 -2.95 -7.47 -14.22
CA LYS A 190 -4.10 -7.87 -15.04
C LYS A 190 -5.26 -6.92 -14.77
N GLN A 191 -5.83 -6.34 -15.82
CA GLN A 191 -7.07 -5.59 -15.70
C GLN A 191 -8.14 -6.50 -15.09
N HIS A 192 -8.76 -6.05 -13.99
CA HIS A 192 -9.76 -6.86 -13.30
C HIS A 192 -10.86 -7.26 -14.28
N ALA A 193 -10.96 -8.57 -14.51
CA ALA A 193 -12.05 -9.14 -15.29
C ALA A 193 -13.38 -8.71 -14.66
N PHE A 194 -14.32 -8.30 -15.51
CA PHE A 194 -15.65 -7.85 -15.10
C PHE A 194 -16.25 -8.79 -14.05
N LYS A 195 -16.58 -8.26 -12.86
CA LYS A 195 -17.16 -9.06 -11.78
C LYS A 195 -18.43 -9.74 -12.30
N GLN A 196 -18.37 -11.05 -12.47
CA GLN A 196 -19.52 -11.82 -12.91
C GLN A 196 -20.59 -11.76 -11.82
N ALA A 197 -21.66 -11.02 -12.07
CA ALA A 197 -22.79 -10.97 -11.18
C ALA A 197 -23.61 -12.27 -11.34
N PHE A 198 -23.89 -12.94 -10.24
CA PHE A 198 -24.83 -14.05 -10.24
C PHE A 198 -26.21 -13.57 -10.75
N ALA A 199 -26.87 -14.39 -11.56
CA ALA A 199 -28.19 -14.05 -12.09
C ALA A 199 -29.19 -13.87 -10.94
N LYS A 200 -29.91 -12.74 -10.93
CA LYS A 200 -30.99 -12.54 -9.94
C LYS A 200 -32.02 -13.67 -10.07
N PRO A 201 -32.57 -14.18 -8.94
CA PRO A 201 -33.58 -15.23 -8.97
C PRO A 201 -34.79 -14.81 -9.80
N LYS A 202 -35.52 -15.80 -10.34
CA LYS A 202 -36.75 -15.55 -11.10
C LYS A 202 -37.73 -14.76 -10.21
N GLY A 203 -38.27 -13.66 -10.74
CA GLY A 203 -39.26 -12.85 -10.03
C GLY A 203 -40.56 -13.62 -9.77
N PRO A 204 -41.49 -13.06 -8.96
CA PRO A 204 -42.74 -13.72 -8.63
C PRO A 204 -43.54 -14.08 -9.88
N VAL A 205 -44.10 -15.31 -9.87
CA VAL A 205 -44.93 -15.86 -10.94
C VAL A 205 -46.26 -15.09 -11.03
N GLY A 206 -46.72 -14.81 -12.25
CA GLY A 206 -48.02 -14.16 -12.49
C GLY A 206 -48.03 -12.63 -12.49
N LYS A 207 -46.88 -11.96 -12.70
CA LYS A 207 -46.85 -10.48 -12.83
C LYS A 207 -47.75 -10.01 -13.97
N ARG A 208 -48.80 -9.27 -13.61
CA ARG A 208 -49.70 -8.58 -14.54
C ARG A 208 -49.14 -7.19 -14.84
N GLY A 209 -48.34 -7.06 -15.91
CA GLY A 209 -47.89 -5.78 -16.44
C GLY A 209 -46.37 -5.60 -16.54
N GLN A 210 -45.96 -4.68 -17.41
CA GLN A 210 -44.56 -4.31 -17.62
C GLN A 210 -43.99 -3.54 -16.41
N LYS A 211 -42.67 -3.57 -16.21
CA LYS A 211 -42.00 -2.72 -15.21
C LYS A 211 -42.25 -1.25 -15.58
N ARG A 212 -42.88 -0.49 -14.69
CA ARG A 212 -43.10 0.95 -14.87
C ARG A 212 -42.11 1.70 -14.00
N LEU A 213 -41.56 2.80 -14.53
CA LEU A 213 -40.81 3.75 -13.72
C LEU A 213 -41.80 4.43 -12.77
N ILE A 214 -41.60 4.28 -11.46
CA ILE A 214 -42.41 4.98 -10.46
C ILE A 214 -41.71 6.32 -10.22
N LYS A 215 -41.98 7.30 -11.07
CA LYS A 215 -41.52 8.68 -10.88
C LYS A 215 -42.58 9.43 -10.07
N GLY A 216 -42.17 10.08 -8.98
CA GLY A 216 -43.06 10.99 -8.26
C GLY A 216 -43.40 12.21 -9.10
N PRO A 217 -44.55 12.88 -8.89
CA PRO A 217 -44.86 14.13 -9.56
C PRO A 217 -43.91 15.22 -9.04
N GLY A 218 -42.79 15.46 -9.75
CA GLY A 218 -41.84 16.51 -9.36
C GLY A 218 -40.37 16.34 -9.74
N GLU A 219 -40.01 15.38 -10.60
CA GLU A 219 -38.70 15.36 -11.29
C GLU A 219 -38.91 15.29 -12.79
#